data_AF-A0AAJ0BNH2-F1
#
_entry.id   AF-A0AAJ0BNH2-F1
#
_cell.length_a   1.000
_cell.length_b   1.000
_cell.length_c   1.000
_cell.angle_alpha   90.00
_cell.angle_beta   90.00
_cell.angle_gamma   90.00
#
_symmetry.space_group_name_H-M   'P 1'
#
loop_
_entity.id
_entity.type
_entity.pdbx_description
1 polymer ?
#
loop_
_entity_poly.entity_id
_entity_poly.type
_entity_poly.pdbx_seq_one_letter_code
_entity_poly.pdbx_strand_id
1 'polypeptide(L)'
;MDYQCQSQFATDYYGLGVRLGIYFAWLGSYIANTMLPSEFTGAVDTATIFLLTLLIAMTNDSRTGTLSQIDGLTLMHMCGGTVFGVLSIWGYRTRLYSDEGPRAVRLFGGFGTHLRVAVSFAVSVFGMWFWLHGVTADGLTTLGGPDDPSDPKNPPECEVVYTFFFAKIRADSGIRYYYTVVCASCCLWFGTMFIVSCVAGLASFERFKSLFEFYHWGSRNRARYATGFNKKELRYMFLFLRVGNLVWLLFSAVTVEVTLNFNHVHGVLGGKHDGGLQLPSQLLPFTVGLFSFLRIIYFLLKEKFGAKENGVTSTPKLPAQEIEHPVDAAVVVKKDDNWYQAAGAEEGAVPEQGFPRADSYQIVARSLFVRYMVGWLPWLGLVVHPGIRARSRLSGIVERSAGLTVVSPALGVDPAYHGAQQEWQRTVYTGQPSVQSPTGSQHKTEG
;
A
#
# COMPACT_ATOMS: atom_id res chain seq x y z
N MET A 1 -46.18 -11.59 -7.03
CA MET A 1 -45.69 -11.09 -8.32
C MET A 1 -44.26 -10.71 -8.07
N ASP A 2 -43.30 -11.35 -8.75
CA ASP A 2 -41.89 -11.04 -8.58
C ASP A 2 -41.56 -9.89 -9.52
N TYR A 3 -41.35 -8.70 -8.96
CA TYR A 3 -40.94 -7.53 -9.73
C TYR A 3 -39.43 -7.63 -10.03
N GLN A 4 -39.03 -7.23 -11.24
CA GLN A 4 -37.62 -7.17 -11.64
C GLN A 4 -37.19 -5.72 -11.80
N CYS A 5 -36.69 -5.11 -10.73
CA CYS A 5 -36.19 -3.74 -10.75
C CYS A 5 -34.72 -3.70 -11.20
N GLN A 6 -34.43 -4.09 -12.44
CA GLN A 6 -33.06 -4.15 -12.97
C GLN A 6 -32.93 -3.38 -14.27
N SER A 7 -31.76 -2.77 -14.50
CA SER A 7 -31.45 -2.18 -15.80
C SER A 7 -31.08 -3.27 -16.81
N GLN A 8 -31.17 -2.94 -18.10
CA GLN A 8 -30.75 -3.83 -19.19
C GLN A 8 -29.28 -4.28 -19.05
N PHE A 9 -28.42 -3.42 -18.48
CA PHE A 9 -26.98 -3.65 -18.36
C PHE A 9 -26.54 -4.18 -16.98
N ALA A 10 -27.49 -4.39 -16.06
CA ALA A 10 -27.20 -4.85 -14.70
C ALA A 10 -26.36 -6.14 -14.66
N THR A 11 -26.66 -7.08 -15.57
CA THR A 11 -25.93 -8.35 -15.69
C THR A 11 -24.48 -8.17 -16.16
N ASP A 12 -24.19 -7.16 -16.96
CA ASP A 12 -22.83 -6.84 -17.42
C ASP A 12 -22.02 -6.10 -16.36
N TYR A 13 -22.66 -5.23 -15.58
CA TYR A 13 -21.99 -4.47 -14.52
C TYR A 13 -21.67 -5.30 -13.28
N TYR A 14 -22.64 -6.08 -12.80
CA TYR A 14 -22.54 -6.80 -11.53
C TYR A 14 -23.32 -8.11 -11.55
N GLY A 15 -23.42 -8.75 -12.72
CA GLY A 15 -23.89 -10.14 -12.82
C GLY A 15 -23.12 -11.08 -11.89
N LEU A 16 -23.68 -12.26 -11.66
CA LEU A 16 -23.11 -13.25 -10.73
C LEU A 16 -21.62 -13.50 -10.98
N GLY A 17 -21.22 -13.66 -12.25
CA GLY A 17 -19.82 -13.90 -12.61
C GLY A 17 -18.89 -12.73 -12.26
N VAL A 18 -19.34 -11.49 -12.47
CA VAL A 18 -18.58 -10.27 -12.13
C VAL A 18 -18.38 -10.18 -10.62
N ARG A 19 -19.47 -10.34 -9.85
CA ARG A 19 -19.44 -10.30 -8.38
C ARG A 19 -18.53 -11.36 -7.80
N LEU A 20 -18.71 -12.62 -8.18
CA LEU A 20 -17.87 -13.72 -7.70
C LEU A 20 -16.40 -13.53 -8.11
N GLY A 21 -16.14 -13.06 -9.32
CA GLY A 21 -14.80 -12.73 -9.78
C GLY A 21 -14.10 -11.70 -8.89
N ILE A 22 -14.81 -10.60 -8.58
CA ILE A 22 -14.32 -9.56 -7.67
C ILE A 22 -14.14 -10.10 -6.25
N TYR A 23 -15.07 -10.91 -5.72
CA TYR A 23 -14.96 -11.50 -4.38
C TYR A 23 -13.78 -12.47 -4.27
N PHE A 24 -13.53 -13.30 -5.29
CA PHE A 24 -12.35 -14.16 -5.33
C PHE A 24 -11.06 -13.33 -5.43
N ALA A 25 -11.04 -12.26 -6.21
CA ALA A 25 -9.88 -11.35 -6.27
C ALA A 25 -9.63 -10.66 -4.93
N TRP A 26 -10.69 -10.26 -4.20
CA TRP A 26 -10.58 -9.71 -2.85
C TRP A 26 -10.00 -10.71 -1.87
N LEU A 27 -10.56 -11.92 -1.81
CA LEU A 27 -10.11 -12.96 -0.90
C LEU A 27 -8.69 -13.43 -1.24
N GLY A 28 -8.38 -13.59 -2.52
CA GLY A 28 -7.04 -13.90 -3.00
C GLY A 28 -6.04 -12.84 -2.57
N SER A 29 -6.35 -11.56 -2.80
CA SER A 29 -5.49 -10.44 -2.38
C SER A 29 -5.30 -10.39 -0.86
N TYR A 30 -6.35 -10.67 -0.09
CA TYR A 30 -6.28 -10.76 1.36
C TYR A 30 -5.35 -11.90 1.81
N ILE A 31 -5.49 -13.10 1.24
CA ILE A 31 -4.63 -14.24 1.57
C ILE A 31 -3.20 -13.98 1.13
N ALA A 32 -2.96 -13.46 -0.07
CA ALA A 32 -1.61 -13.15 -0.53
C ALA A 32 -0.94 -12.11 0.38
N ASN A 33 -1.67 -11.06 0.75
CA ASN A 33 -1.15 -10.03 1.64
C ASN A 33 -0.77 -10.56 3.04
N THR A 34 -1.50 -11.56 3.54
CA THR A 34 -1.29 -12.08 4.89
C THR A 34 -0.35 -13.28 4.92
N MET A 35 -0.43 -14.14 3.92
CA MET A 35 0.19 -15.46 3.91
C MET A 35 1.20 -15.68 2.78
N LEU A 36 1.27 -14.83 1.74
CA LEU A 36 2.12 -15.09 0.57
C LEU A 36 2.62 -13.79 -0.13
N PRO A 37 3.68 -13.14 0.38
CA PRO A 37 4.19 -11.87 -0.14
C PRO A 37 4.62 -11.91 -1.60
N SER A 38 5.09 -13.07 -2.07
CA SER A 38 5.57 -13.26 -3.45
C SER A 38 4.46 -13.05 -4.49
N GLU A 39 3.23 -13.48 -4.18
CA GLU A 39 2.09 -13.39 -5.11
C GLU A 39 1.22 -12.14 -4.89
N PHE A 40 1.51 -11.37 -3.85
CA PHE A 40 0.71 -10.22 -3.47
C PHE A 40 0.61 -9.15 -4.56
N THR A 41 1.71 -8.86 -5.26
CA THR A 41 1.72 -7.87 -6.35
C THR A 41 0.75 -8.26 -7.46
N GLY A 42 0.76 -9.52 -7.91
CA GLY A 42 -0.15 -9.99 -8.96
C GLY A 42 -1.62 -9.99 -8.53
N ALA A 43 -1.89 -10.30 -7.26
CA ALA A 43 -3.25 -10.26 -6.71
C ALA A 43 -3.81 -8.82 -6.72
N VAL A 44 -3.00 -7.85 -6.28
CA VAL A 44 -3.46 -6.45 -6.26
C VAL A 44 -3.54 -5.84 -7.65
N ASP A 45 -2.66 -6.22 -8.58
CA ASP A 45 -2.78 -5.77 -9.97
C ASP A 45 -4.10 -6.24 -10.58
N THR A 46 -4.52 -7.49 -10.32
CA THR A 46 -5.83 -8.02 -10.72
C THR A 46 -6.98 -7.18 -10.14
N ALA A 47 -6.94 -6.90 -8.83
CA ALA A 47 -7.96 -6.07 -8.18
C ALA A 47 -7.99 -4.62 -8.71
N THR A 48 -6.83 -4.08 -9.07
CA THR A 48 -6.70 -2.74 -9.66
C THR A 48 -7.30 -2.68 -11.06
N ILE A 49 -7.08 -3.72 -11.87
CA ILE A 49 -7.70 -3.83 -13.20
C ILE A 49 -9.23 -3.85 -13.06
N PHE A 50 -9.79 -4.67 -12.16
CA PHE A 50 -11.23 -4.65 -11.92
C PHE A 50 -11.72 -3.28 -11.49
N LEU A 51 -11.02 -2.62 -10.54
CA LEU A 51 -11.40 -1.28 -10.09
C LEU A 51 -11.38 -0.25 -11.22
N LEU A 52 -10.38 -0.30 -12.10
CA LEU A 52 -10.27 0.58 -13.26
C LEU A 52 -11.40 0.31 -14.27
N THR A 53 -11.72 -0.96 -14.54
CA THR A 53 -12.82 -1.33 -15.42
C THR A 53 -14.16 -0.82 -14.89
N LEU A 54 -14.43 -0.99 -13.59
CA LEU A 54 -15.65 -0.46 -12.96
C LEU A 54 -15.73 1.07 -13.07
N LEU A 55 -14.61 1.77 -12.82
CA LEU A 55 -14.56 3.23 -12.96
C LEU A 55 -14.86 3.68 -14.40
N ILE A 56 -14.31 3.00 -15.40
CA ILE A 56 -14.55 3.31 -16.81
C ILE A 56 -16.02 3.11 -17.17
N ALA A 57 -16.61 1.97 -16.80
CA ALA A 57 -18.03 1.68 -17.01
C ALA A 57 -18.91 2.76 -16.35
N MET A 58 -18.74 2.99 -15.05
CA MET A 58 -19.48 4.03 -14.32
C MET A 58 -19.37 5.41 -14.98
N THR A 59 -18.18 5.82 -15.42
CA THR A 59 -17.98 7.15 -16.02
C THR A 59 -18.61 7.24 -17.41
N ASN A 60 -18.41 6.23 -18.25
CA ASN A 60 -18.94 6.20 -19.61
C ASN A 60 -20.48 6.16 -19.59
N ASP A 61 -21.04 5.29 -18.76
CA ASP A 61 -22.47 5.01 -18.78
C ASP A 61 -23.27 6.09 -18.02
N SER A 62 -22.63 6.77 -17.05
CA SER A 62 -23.17 8.02 -16.50
C SER A 62 -23.24 9.11 -17.56
N ARG A 63 -22.23 9.22 -18.43
CA ARG A 63 -22.17 10.25 -19.47
C ARG A 63 -23.21 10.02 -20.57
N THR A 64 -23.50 8.76 -20.90
CA THR A 64 -24.53 8.39 -21.89
C THR A 64 -25.94 8.33 -21.31
N GLY A 65 -26.10 8.51 -19.99
CA GLY A 65 -27.40 8.41 -19.31
C GLY A 65 -27.94 6.98 -19.23
N THR A 66 -27.09 5.97 -19.45
CA THR A 66 -27.46 4.54 -19.42
C THR A 66 -27.23 3.89 -18.05
N LEU A 67 -26.48 4.55 -17.16
CA LEU A 67 -26.25 4.08 -15.81
C LEU A 67 -27.43 4.45 -14.89
N SER A 68 -28.15 3.45 -14.39
CA SER A 68 -29.21 3.68 -13.42
C SER A 68 -28.65 3.93 -12.00
N GLN A 69 -29.47 4.52 -11.13
CA GLN A 69 -29.07 4.80 -9.74
C GLN A 69 -28.66 3.54 -8.96
N ILE A 70 -29.39 2.42 -9.11
CA ILE A 70 -29.08 1.16 -8.43
C ILE A 70 -27.78 0.54 -8.95
N ASP A 71 -27.51 0.70 -10.26
CA ASP A 71 -26.25 0.23 -10.86
C ASP A 71 -25.08 1.02 -10.30
N GLY A 72 -25.17 2.35 -10.32
CA GLY A 72 -24.15 3.23 -9.75
C GLY A 72 -23.90 2.94 -8.26
N LEU A 73 -24.96 2.74 -7.47
CA LEU A 73 -24.85 2.40 -6.06
C LEU A 73 -24.10 1.08 -5.83
N THR A 74 -24.47 0.04 -6.59
CA THR A 74 -23.88 -1.30 -6.46
C THR A 74 -22.40 -1.28 -6.87
N LEU A 75 -22.09 -0.63 -8.00
CA LEU A 75 -20.71 -0.47 -8.47
C LEU A 75 -19.86 0.35 -7.48
N MET A 76 -20.42 1.40 -6.88
CA MET A 76 -19.74 2.17 -5.84
C MET A 76 -19.42 1.35 -4.60
N HIS A 77 -20.30 0.45 -4.17
CA HIS A 77 -20.02 -0.48 -3.06
C HIS A 77 -18.88 -1.45 -3.39
N MET A 78 -18.82 -1.96 -4.63
CA MET A 78 -17.69 -2.79 -5.08
C MET A 78 -16.37 -2.00 -5.15
N CYS A 79 -16.43 -0.77 -5.65
CA CYS A 79 -15.28 0.13 -5.64
C CYS A 79 -14.79 0.38 -4.21
N GLY A 80 -15.70 0.65 -3.27
CA GLY A 80 -15.39 0.82 -1.84
C GLY A 80 -14.78 -0.43 -1.21
N GLY A 81 -15.33 -1.61 -1.49
CA GLY A 81 -14.75 -2.89 -1.05
C GLY A 81 -13.31 -3.09 -1.53
N THR A 82 -13.03 -2.75 -2.79
CA THR A 82 -11.69 -2.86 -3.36
C THR A 82 -10.73 -1.81 -2.77
N VAL A 83 -11.15 -0.54 -2.70
CA VAL A 83 -10.31 0.57 -2.22
C VAL A 83 -9.90 0.39 -0.76
N PHE A 84 -10.85 0.03 0.12
CA PHE A 84 -10.57 -0.10 1.55
C PHE A 84 -10.13 -1.51 1.96
N GLY A 85 -10.60 -2.55 1.28
CA GLY A 85 -10.26 -3.93 1.62
C GLY A 85 -8.93 -4.40 1.02
N VAL A 86 -8.70 -4.10 -0.27
CA VAL A 86 -7.52 -4.59 -1.02
C VAL A 86 -6.46 -3.51 -1.18
N LEU A 87 -6.85 -2.33 -1.68
CA LEU A 87 -5.94 -1.22 -1.95
C LEU A 87 -5.68 -0.34 -0.73
N SER A 88 -6.16 -0.72 0.46
CA SER A 88 -5.78 0.00 1.66
C SER A 88 -4.27 0.00 1.70
N ILE A 89 -3.72 1.22 1.72
CA ILE A 89 -2.29 1.48 1.62
C ILE A 89 -1.51 0.81 2.75
N TRP A 90 -2.23 0.35 3.78
CA TRP A 90 -1.77 -0.47 4.89
C TRP A 90 -1.74 -1.98 4.60
N GLY A 91 -2.69 -2.49 3.81
CA GLY A 91 -2.69 -3.84 3.28
C GLY A 91 -1.34 -4.13 2.63
N TYR A 92 -0.96 -3.31 1.64
CA TYR A 92 0.30 -3.37 0.85
C TYR A 92 1.62 -3.39 1.64
N ARG A 93 1.56 -3.33 2.97
CA ARG A 93 2.67 -3.08 3.89
C ARG A 93 2.77 -4.10 5.00
N THR A 94 1.68 -4.76 5.37
CA THR A 94 1.65 -5.49 6.65
C THR A 94 2.68 -6.62 6.75
N ARG A 95 2.78 -7.49 5.74
CA ARG A 95 3.75 -8.59 5.81
C ARG A 95 5.17 -8.21 5.41
N LEU A 96 5.33 -7.44 4.33
CA LEU A 96 6.65 -7.01 3.89
C LEU A 96 7.42 -6.25 4.98
N TYR A 97 6.73 -5.40 5.76
CA TYR A 97 7.35 -4.74 6.92
C TYR A 97 7.56 -5.67 8.12
N SER A 98 6.75 -6.73 8.28
CA SER A 98 7.01 -7.77 9.28
C SER A 98 8.31 -8.51 8.96
N ASP A 99 8.52 -8.82 7.68
CA ASP A 99 9.61 -9.67 7.20
C ASP A 99 10.91 -8.86 7.02
N GLU A 100 10.85 -7.68 6.39
CA GLU A 100 12.02 -6.84 6.09
C GLU A 100 12.22 -5.66 7.07
N GLY A 101 11.30 -5.46 8.02
CA GLY A 101 11.34 -4.33 8.95
C GLY A 101 11.23 -2.98 8.21
N PRO A 102 11.93 -1.94 8.69
CA PRO A 102 11.95 -0.62 8.04
C PRO A 102 12.51 -0.62 6.61
N ARG A 103 13.21 -1.68 6.18
CA ARG A 103 13.77 -1.77 4.81
C ARG A 103 12.68 -1.95 3.75
N ALA A 104 11.54 -2.53 4.13
CA ALA A 104 10.34 -2.68 3.28
C ALA A 104 9.89 -1.36 2.65
N VAL A 105 10.21 -0.21 3.26
CA VAL A 105 9.81 1.10 2.73
C VAL A 105 10.43 1.36 1.34
N ARG A 106 11.55 0.69 0.99
CA ARG A 106 12.21 0.86 -0.31
C ARG A 106 11.41 0.32 -1.49
N LEU A 107 10.41 -0.53 -1.23
CA LEU A 107 9.54 -1.10 -2.26
C LEU A 107 8.40 -0.14 -2.64
N PHE A 108 8.25 1.00 -1.96
CA PHE A 108 7.30 2.07 -2.35
C PHE A 108 7.88 3.00 -3.42
N GLY A 109 6.98 3.53 -4.26
CA GLY A 109 7.32 4.44 -5.35
C GLY A 109 7.56 3.76 -6.71
N GLY A 110 7.19 2.48 -6.84
CA GLY A 110 7.09 1.85 -8.16
C GLY A 110 5.89 2.40 -8.95
N PHE A 111 5.98 2.37 -10.28
CA PHE A 111 4.94 2.83 -11.20
C PHE A 111 3.53 2.29 -10.85
N GLY A 112 3.41 1.00 -10.53
CA GLY A 112 2.13 0.40 -10.15
C GLY A 112 1.49 1.02 -8.90
N THR A 113 2.30 1.51 -7.95
CA THR A 113 1.75 2.22 -6.77
C THR A 113 1.16 3.57 -7.15
N HIS A 114 1.82 4.31 -8.05
CA HIS A 114 1.33 5.58 -8.55
C HIS A 114 0.00 5.41 -9.32
N LEU A 115 -0.08 4.40 -10.18
CA LEU A 115 -1.30 4.08 -10.92
C LEU A 115 -2.46 3.74 -9.97
N ARG A 116 -2.22 2.91 -8.95
CA ARG A 116 -3.24 2.55 -7.95
C ARG A 116 -3.77 3.75 -7.16
N VAL A 117 -2.87 4.66 -6.77
CA VAL A 117 -3.25 5.91 -6.10
C VAL A 117 -4.08 6.78 -7.05
N ALA A 118 -3.71 6.86 -8.33
CA ALA A 118 -4.47 7.61 -9.34
C ALA A 118 -5.89 7.04 -9.54
N VAL A 119 -6.02 5.71 -9.67
CA VAL A 119 -7.33 5.04 -9.80
C VAL A 119 -8.17 5.24 -8.55
N SER A 120 -7.58 5.08 -7.35
CA SER A 120 -8.31 5.29 -6.09
C SER A 120 -8.77 6.74 -5.92
N PHE A 121 -7.96 7.71 -6.36
CA PHE A 121 -8.34 9.12 -6.39
C PHE A 121 -9.51 9.36 -7.35
N ALA A 122 -9.43 8.83 -8.57
CA ALA A 122 -10.50 8.98 -9.56
C ALA A 122 -11.83 8.35 -9.10
N VAL A 123 -11.79 7.15 -8.50
CA VAL A 123 -12.95 6.52 -7.86
C VAL A 123 -13.52 7.37 -6.73
N SER A 124 -12.67 8.03 -5.93
CA SER A 124 -13.13 8.91 -4.85
C SER A 124 -13.85 10.14 -5.40
N VAL A 125 -13.30 10.75 -6.48
CA VAL A 125 -13.91 11.89 -7.17
C VAL A 125 -15.26 11.52 -7.76
N PHE A 126 -15.33 10.38 -8.45
CA PHE A 126 -16.59 9.86 -8.99
C PHE A 126 -17.60 9.57 -7.87
N GLY A 127 -17.17 8.92 -6.78
CA GLY A 127 -18.02 8.66 -5.62
C GLY A 127 -18.56 9.93 -4.98
N MET A 128 -17.73 10.96 -4.85
CA MET A 128 -18.17 12.26 -4.35
C MET A 128 -19.26 12.87 -5.25
N TRP A 129 -19.07 12.84 -6.56
CA TRP A 129 -20.10 13.28 -7.52
C TRP A 129 -21.37 12.43 -7.44
N PHE A 130 -21.26 11.10 -7.36
CA PHE A 130 -22.38 10.18 -7.28
C PHE A 130 -23.25 10.47 -6.04
N TRP A 131 -22.64 10.64 -4.87
CA TRP A 131 -23.39 10.92 -3.65
C TRP A 131 -23.94 12.35 -3.57
N LEU A 132 -23.32 13.32 -4.23
CA LEU A 132 -23.84 14.70 -4.29
C LEU A 132 -24.99 14.85 -5.29
N HIS A 133 -24.86 14.22 -6.45
CA HIS A 133 -25.75 14.44 -7.59
C HIS A 133 -26.32 13.14 -8.16
N GLY A 134 -25.48 12.13 -8.38
CA GLY A 134 -25.91 10.90 -9.07
C GLY A 134 -27.06 10.14 -8.40
N VAL A 135 -27.12 10.07 -7.07
CA VAL A 135 -28.18 9.36 -6.33
C VAL A 135 -29.49 10.16 -6.18
N THR A 136 -29.50 11.42 -6.62
CA THR A 136 -30.69 12.28 -6.52
C THR A 136 -31.63 12.06 -7.69
N ALA A 137 -32.91 12.44 -7.53
CA ALA A 137 -33.92 12.30 -8.59
C ALA A 137 -33.53 12.97 -9.92
N ASP A 138 -32.77 14.07 -9.84
CA ASP A 138 -32.27 14.81 -11.02
C ASP A 138 -30.92 14.30 -11.56
N GLY A 139 -30.37 13.25 -10.94
CA GLY A 139 -29.03 12.72 -11.21
C GLY A 139 -29.00 11.65 -12.27
N LEU A 140 -28.72 10.41 -11.85
CA LEU A 140 -28.77 9.23 -12.71
C LEU A 140 -30.21 8.79 -12.94
N THR A 141 -30.42 8.03 -14.02
CA THR A 141 -31.74 7.54 -14.40
C THR A 141 -32.33 6.65 -13.31
N THR A 142 -33.56 6.98 -12.90
CA THR A 142 -34.37 6.13 -12.03
C THR A 142 -34.97 5.01 -12.87
N LEU A 143 -34.91 3.77 -12.38
CA LEU A 143 -35.64 2.67 -13.01
C LEU A 143 -37.14 2.99 -13.02
N GLY A 144 -37.76 3.01 -14.19
CA GLY A 144 -39.16 3.40 -14.33
C GLY A 144 -39.45 4.87 -14.51
N GLY A 145 -38.41 5.69 -14.72
CA GLY A 145 -38.60 7.09 -15.08
C GLY A 145 -39.41 7.26 -16.38
N PRO A 146 -40.09 8.40 -16.56
CA PRO A 146 -40.90 8.70 -17.74
C PRO A 146 -40.10 8.76 -19.06
N ASP A 147 -38.77 8.77 -18.96
CA ASP A 147 -37.85 8.97 -20.08
C ASP A 147 -37.44 7.67 -20.81
N ASP A 148 -37.92 6.50 -20.38
CA ASP A 148 -37.77 5.26 -21.16
C ASP A 148 -39.09 4.91 -21.89
N PRO A 149 -39.27 5.36 -23.16
CA PRO A 149 -40.47 5.06 -23.93
C PRO A 149 -40.60 3.58 -24.32
N SER A 150 -39.59 2.75 -24.03
CA SER A 150 -39.57 1.33 -24.39
C SER A 150 -39.93 0.37 -23.25
N ASP A 151 -40.01 0.86 -22.02
CA ASP A 151 -40.23 0.00 -20.85
C ASP A 151 -41.66 0.17 -20.30
N PRO A 152 -42.47 -0.90 -20.16
CA PRO A 152 -43.76 -0.82 -19.46
C PRO A 152 -43.55 -0.18 -18.08
N LYS A 153 -44.36 0.83 -17.74
CA LYS A 153 -44.31 1.56 -16.46
C LYS A 153 -43.90 0.62 -15.33
N ASN A 154 -42.64 0.75 -14.89
CA ASN A 154 -42.12 -0.07 -13.82
C ASN A 154 -42.97 0.14 -12.56
N PRO A 155 -43.06 -0.90 -11.71
CA PRO A 155 -43.86 -0.82 -10.49
C PRO A 155 -43.28 0.26 -9.56
N PRO A 156 -44.12 1.01 -8.81
CA PRO A 156 -43.67 2.12 -7.96
C PRO A 156 -42.65 1.69 -6.89
N GLU A 157 -42.58 0.40 -6.58
CA GLU A 157 -41.59 -0.20 -5.70
C GLU A 157 -40.14 -0.08 -6.23
N CYS A 158 -39.94 0.10 -7.54
CA CYS A 158 -38.61 0.25 -8.15
C CYS A 158 -38.08 1.70 -8.13
N GLU A 159 -38.94 2.68 -7.85
CA GLU A 159 -38.57 4.11 -7.88
C GLU A 159 -37.63 4.47 -6.71
N VAL A 160 -37.82 3.83 -5.56
CA VAL A 160 -37.04 4.13 -4.34
C VAL A 160 -35.89 3.15 -4.20
N VAL A 161 -34.67 3.67 -4.34
CA VAL A 161 -33.44 2.89 -4.15
C VAL A 161 -33.10 2.77 -2.67
N TYR A 162 -32.86 1.54 -2.21
CA TYR A 162 -32.39 1.22 -0.87
C TYR A 162 -30.92 0.80 -0.88
N THR A 163 -30.21 1.03 0.22
CA THR A 163 -28.87 0.49 0.48
C THR A 163 -28.87 -0.23 1.81
N PHE A 164 -28.04 -1.26 1.93
CA PHE A 164 -27.77 -1.87 3.22
C PHE A 164 -26.72 -1.05 3.98
N PHE A 165 -27.03 -0.66 5.21
CA PHE A 165 -26.06 -0.17 6.18
C PHE A 165 -26.50 -0.62 7.58
N PHE A 166 -26.34 -1.92 7.85
CA PHE A 166 -26.91 -2.64 9.01
C PHE A 166 -28.45 -2.69 9.08
N ALA A 167 -29.14 -1.89 8.27
CA ALA A 167 -30.58 -1.91 8.06
C ALA A 167 -30.91 -1.51 6.61
N LYS A 168 -32.18 -1.72 6.21
CA LYS A 168 -32.71 -1.22 4.92
C LYS A 168 -32.91 0.29 5.04
N ILE A 169 -32.08 1.07 4.35
CA ILE A 169 -32.09 2.54 4.41
C ILE A 169 -32.24 3.08 2.98
N ARG A 170 -33.03 4.13 2.78
CA ARG A 170 -33.14 4.77 1.46
C ARG A 170 -31.81 5.45 1.07
N ALA A 171 -31.33 5.23 -0.15
CA ALA A 171 -30.03 5.72 -0.61
C ALA A 171 -29.99 7.26 -0.71
N ASP A 172 -31.12 7.90 -0.99
CA ASP A 172 -31.29 9.35 -1.08
C ASP A 172 -31.44 10.06 0.28
N SER A 173 -31.46 9.30 1.39
CA SER A 173 -31.69 9.81 2.75
C SER A 173 -30.40 10.23 3.47
N GLY A 174 -30.39 10.18 4.81
CA GLY A 174 -29.24 10.58 5.64
C GLY A 174 -27.92 9.87 5.29
N ILE A 175 -28.00 8.62 4.79
CA ILE A 175 -26.83 7.84 4.38
C ILE A 175 -26.04 8.50 3.24
N ARG A 176 -26.71 9.29 2.41
CA ARG A 176 -26.09 10.10 1.35
C ARG A 176 -25.01 11.02 1.93
N TYR A 177 -25.37 11.80 2.94
CA TYR A 177 -24.44 12.76 3.57
C TYR A 177 -23.25 12.05 4.22
N TYR A 178 -23.50 10.90 4.87
CA TYR A 178 -22.42 10.09 5.43
C TYR A 178 -21.42 9.68 4.34
N TYR A 179 -21.88 9.10 3.23
CA TYR A 179 -20.99 8.71 2.14
C TYR A 179 -20.36 9.90 1.42
N THR A 180 -21.03 11.05 1.30
CA THR A 180 -20.42 12.28 0.80
C THR A 180 -19.20 12.68 1.63
N VAL A 181 -19.31 12.66 2.97
CA VAL A 181 -18.19 12.98 3.87
C VAL A 181 -17.05 11.97 3.73
N VAL A 182 -17.38 10.67 3.63
CA VAL A 182 -16.38 9.61 3.42
C VAL A 182 -15.67 9.81 2.08
N CYS A 183 -16.39 10.03 0.98
CA CYS A 183 -15.82 10.26 -0.34
C CYS A 183 -14.99 11.55 -0.39
N ALA A 184 -15.44 12.64 0.23
CA ALA A 184 -14.67 13.88 0.33
C ALA A 184 -13.36 13.66 1.11
N SER A 185 -13.40 12.91 2.21
CA SER A 185 -12.22 12.53 2.97
C SER A 185 -11.26 11.69 2.13
N CYS A 186 -11.78 10.77 1.32
CA CYS A 186 -10.98 9.96 0.40
C CYS A 186 -10.38 10.80 -0.75
N CYS A 187 -11.13 11.75 -1.30
CA CYS A 187 -10.62 12.71 -2.29
C CYS A 187 -9.44 13.51 -1.74
N LEU A 188 -9.58 14.05 -0.53
CA LEU A 188 -8.50 14.79 0.12
C LEU A 188 -7.28 13.89 0.38
N TRP A 189 -7.52 12.68 0.88
CA TRP A 189 -6.47 11.71 1.19
C TRP A 189 -5.71 11.24 -0.05
N PHE A 190 -6.42 10.62 -1.01
CA PHE A 190 -5.82 10.09 -2.23
C PHE A 190 -5.35 11.21 -3.16
N GLY A 191 -6.01 12.36 -3.17
CA GLY A 191 -5.58 13.54 -3.93
C GLY A 191 -4.26 14.09 -3.42
N THR A 192 -4.11 14.24 -2.10
CA THR A 192 -2.81 14.62 -1.49
C THR A 192 -1.74 13.61 -1.84
N MET A 193 -2.02 12.31 -1.71
CA MET A 193 -1.06 11.28 -2.07
C MET A 193 -0.70 11.32 -3.55
N PHE A 194 -1.67 11.51 -4.44
CA PHE A 194 -1.46 11.59 -5.88
C PHE A 194 -0.55 12.77 -6.24
N ILE A 195 -0.81 13.95 -5.68
CA ILE A 195 0.03 15.15 -5.87
C ILE A 195 1.47 14.89 -5.43
N VAL A 196 1.68 14.36 -4.21
CA VAL A 196 3.03 14.06 -3.72
C VAL A 196 3.71 12.99 -4.59
N SER A 197 2.95 11.99 -5.02
CA SER A 197 3.38 10.96 -5.97
C SER A 197 3.86 11.56 -7.29
N CYS A 198 3.11 12.51 -7.87
CA CYS A 198 3.47 13.20 -9.10
C CYS A 198 4.74 14.04 -8.92
N VAL A 199 4.85 14.80 -7.83
CA VAL A 199 6.07 15.59 -7.51
C VAL A 199 7.29 14.66 -7.36
N ALA A 200 7.14 13.54 -6.64
CA ALA A 200 8.21 12.56 -6.49
C ALA A 200 8.60 11.91 -7.83
N GLY A 201 7.62 11.63 -8.69
CA GLY A 201 7.82 11.12 -10.04
C GLY A 201 8.59 12.09 -10.92
N LEU A 202 8.19 13.37 -10.94
CA LEU A 202 8.89 14.43 -11.68
C LEU A 202 10.33 14.61 -11.19
N ALA A 203 10.55 14.68 -9.87
CA ALA A 203 11.89 14.77 -9.29
C ALA A 203 12.75 13.54 -9.61
N SER A 204 12.15 12.35 -9.66
CA SER A 204 12.84 11.12 -10.04
C SER A 204 13.19 11.11 -11.54
N PHE A 205 12.32 11.65 -12.39
CA PHE A 205 12.56 11.79 -13.82
C PHE A 205 13.70 12.76 -14.11
N GLU A 206 13.76 13.92 -13.43
CA GLU A 206 14.89 14.85 -13.54
C GLU A 206 16.22 14.21 -13.12
N ARG A 207 16.23 13.48 -12.00
CA ARG A 207 17.40 12.71 -11.57
C ARG A 207 17.78 11.65 -12.59
N PHE A 208 16.80 10.92 -13.12
CA PHE A 208 17.03 9.92 -14.16
C PHE A 208 17.67 10.54 -15.40
N LYS A 209 17.16 11.69 -15.87
CA LYS A 209 17.76 12.45 -16.98
C LYS A 209 19.22 12.82 -16.68
N SER A 210 19.51 13.35 -15.50
CA SER A 210 20.89 13.68 -15.12
C SER A 210 21.81 12.44 -15.06
N LEU A 211 21.34 11.33 -14.50
CA LEU A 211 22.14 10.10 -14.43
C LEU A 211 22.33 9.46 -15.80
N PHE A 212 21.35 9.60 -16.69
CA PHE A 212 21.45 9.19 -18.09
C PHE A 212 22.56 9.97 -18.80
N GLU A 213 22.67 11.28 -18.54
CA GLU A 213 23.77 12.12 -19.06
C GLU A 213 25.15 11.70 -18.52
N PHE A 214 25.24 11.23 -17.26
CA PHE A 214 26.51 10.84 -16.62
C PHE A 214 26.91 9.35 -16.75
N TYR A 215 26.14 8.53 -17.48
CA TYR A 215 26.40 7.09 -17.68
C TYR A 215 26.56 6.25 -16.38
N HIS A 216 26.17 6.79 -15.22
CA HIS A 216 26.31 6.13 -13.92
C HIS A 216 25.00 5.44 -13.52
N TRP A 217 24.72 4.30 -14.15
CA TRP A 217 23.49 3.53 -13.90
C TRP A 217 23.49 2.74 -12.57
N GLY A 218 24.64 2.55 -11.92
CA GLY A 218 24.80 1.59 -10.81
C GLY A 218 24.41 2.09 -9.41
N SER A 219 24.42 3.39 -9.14
CA SER A 219 24.26 3.93 -7.77
C SER A 219 22.84 4.46 -7.53
N ARG A 220 21.86 3.57 -7.39
CA ARG A 220 20.52 3.93 -6.92
C ARG A 220 20.45 3.87 -5.38
N ASN A 221 20.96 4.91 -4.72
CA ASN A 221 20.68 5.13 -3.30
C ASN A 221 19.20 5.52 -3.13
N ARG A 222 18.33 4.53 -2.97
CA ARG A 222 16.93 4.77 -2.58
C ARG A 222 16.91 5.36 -1.17
N ALA A 223 16.15 6.44 -1.00
CA ALA A 223 15.95 7.08 0.30
C ALA A 223 15.51 6.03 1.32
N ARG A 224 16.23 5.96 2.44
CA ARG A 224 15.92 5.05 3.54
C ARG A 224 14.94 5.76 4.46
N TYR A 225 13.72 5.24 4.51
CA TYR A 225 12.69 5.74 5.42
C TYR A 225 12.65 4.86 6.66
N ALA A 226 12.60 5.50 7.83
CA ALA A 226 12.31 4.84 9.07
C ALA A 226 11.05 5.46 9.67
N THR A 227 10.05 4.63 9.92
CA THR A 227 8.77 5.03 10.51
C THR A 227 8.87 5.31 12.01
N GLY A 228 9.87 4.71 12.68
CA GLY A 228 10.09 4.83 14.12
C GLY A 228 9.17 3.98 14.99
N PHE A 229 8.42 3.05 14.40
CA PHE A 229 7.62 2.09 15.17
C PHE A 229 8.49 1.00 15.81
N ASN A 230 8.14 0.63 17.04
CA ASN A 230 8.67 -0.57 17.68
C ASN A 230 8.03 -1.83 17.04
N LYS A 231 8.75 -2.97 17.02
CA LYS A 231 8.24 -4.24 16.48
C LYS A 231 6.93 -4.68 17.13
N LYS A 232 6.75 -4.44 18.44
CA LYS A 232 5.51 -4.74 19.15
C LYS A 232 4.34 -3.90 18.65
N GLU A 233 4.51 -2.58 18.54
CA GLU A 233 3.50 -1.65 18.00
C GLU A 233 3.10 -2.05 16.57
N LEU A 234 4.11 -2.35 15.75
CA LEU A 234 3.95 -2.76 14.37
C LEU A 234 3.13 -4.06 14.26
N ARG A 235 3.42 -5.05 15.10
CA ARG A 235 2.67 -6.32 15.16
C ARG A 235 1.20 -6.11 15.52
N TYR A 236 0.90 -5.26 16.51
CA TYR A 236 -0.49 -4.95 16.90
C TYR A 236 -1.25 -4.26 15.78
N MET A 237 -0.65 -3.24 15.18
CA MET A 237 -1.23 -2.51 14.06
C MET A 237 -1.51 -3.45 12.89
N PHE A 238 -0.59 -4.37 12.56
CA PHE A 238 -0.81 -5.37 11.52
C PHE A 238 -1.94 -6.33 11.82
N LEU A 239 -2.02 -6.83 13.05
CA LEU A 239 -3.12 -7.71 13.44
C LEU A 239 -4.46 -6.98 13.30
N PHE A 240 -4.55 -5.75 13.79
CA PHE A 240 -5.74 -4.91 13.70
C PHE A 240 -6.15 -4.67 12.24
N LEU A 241 -5.23 -4.24 11.38
CA LEU A 241 -5.50 -3.98 9.97
C LEU A 241 -5.88 -5.24 9.21
N ARG A 242 -5.24 -6.38 9.51
CA ARG A 242 -5.59 -7.67 8.90
C ARG A 242 -7.01 -8.07 9.23
N VAL A 243 -7.41 -7.96 10.49
CA VAL A 243 -8.79 -8.29 10.90
C VAL A 243 -9.77 -7.27 10.33
N GLY A 244 -9.46 -5.97 10.42
CA GLY A 244 -10.27 -4.89 9.87
C GLY A 244 -10.52 -5.03 8.37
N ASN A 245 -9.49 -5.33 7.58
CA ASN A 245 -9.62 -5.53 6.13
C ASN A 245 -10.50 -6.75 5.82
N LEU A 246 -10.35 -7.86 6.54
CA LEU A 246 -11.21 -9.03 6.32
C LEU A 246 -12.67 -8.71 6.63
N VAL A 247 -12.92 -8.09 7.79
CA VAL A 247 -14.27 -7.65 8.19
C VAL A 247 -14.85 -6.70 7.16
N TRP A 248 -14.06 -5.76 6.64
CA TRP A 248 -14.50 -4.82 5.62
C TRP A 248 -14.85 -5.49 4.29
N LEU A 249 -14.04 -6.45 3.83
CA LEU A 249 -14.30 -7.21 2.60
C LEU A 249 -15.60 -8.02 2.73
N LEU A 250 -15.79 -8.72 3.85
CA LEU A 250 -17.03 -9.45 4.12
C LEU A 250 -18.23 -8.51 4.21
N PHE A 251 -18.08 -7.38 4.91
CA PHE A 251 -19.12 -6.36 5.02
C PHE A 251 -19.49 -5.77 3.66
N SER A 252 -18.52 -5.52 2.78
CA SER A 252 -18.77 -4.99 1.43
C SER A 252 -19.48 -6.01 0.54
N ALA A 253 -19.10 -7.30 0.61
CA ALA A 253 -19.80 -8.36 -0.10
C ALA A 253 -21.26 -8.48 0.37
N VAL A 254 -21.49 -8.56 1.69
CA VAL A 254 -22.84 -8.57 2.28
C VAL A 254 -23.63 -7.32 1.89
N THR A 255 -22.99 -6.15 1.89
CA THR A 255 -23.64 -4.89 1.52
C THR A 255 -24.15 -4.92 0.09
N VAL A 256 -23.36 -5.44 -0.86
CA VAL A 256 -23.78 -5.62 -2.25
C VAL A 256 -24.94 -6.62 -2.34
N GLU A 257 -24.80 -7.83 -1.79
CA GLU A 257 -25.82 -8.88 -1.87
C GLU A 257 -27.16 -8.44 -1.26
N VAL A 258 -27.13 -7.84 -0.07
CA VAL A 258 -28.34 -7.39 0.63
C VAL A 258 -28.95 -6.17 -0.05
N THR A 259 -28.13 -5.26 -0.61
CA THR A 259 -28.63 -4.13 -1.40
C THR A 259 -29.37 -4.61 -2.64
N LEU A 260 -28.82 -5.58 -3.39
CA LEU A 260 -29.51 -6.15 -4.55
C LEU A 260 -30.84 -6.81 -4.15
N ASN A 261 -30.85 -7.56 -3.05
CA ASN A 261 -32.06 -8.20 -2.54
C ASN A 261 -33.11 -7.19 -2.07
N PHE A 262 -32.71 -6.09 -1.41
CA PHE A 262 -33.63 -5.04 -0.95
C PHE A 262 -34.31 -4.25 -2.07
N ASN A 263 -33.69 -4.23 -3.25
CA ASN A 263 -34.19 -3.55 -4.44
C ASN A 263 -34.75 -4.52 -5.49
N HIS A 264 -35.05 -5.78 -5.13
CA HIS A 264 -35.66 -6.75 -6.05
C HIS A 264 -34.88 -6.96 -7.36
N VAL A 265 -33.55 -6.83 -7.32
CA VAL A 265 -32.66 -7.05 -8.47
C VAL A 265 -32.31 -8.54 -8.55
N HIS A 266 -33.31 -9.39 -8.76
CA HIS A 266 -33.14 -10.84 -8.73
C HIS A 266 -32.44 -11.40 -9.98
N GLY A 267 -32.57 -10.71 -11.13
CA GLY A 267 -32.04 -11.19 -12.40
C GLY A 267 -30.50 -11.18 -12.54
N VAL A 268 -29.78 -10.68 -11.52
CA VAL A 268 -28.31 -10.78 -11.45
C VAL A 268 -27.83 -11.85 -10.46
N LEU A 269 -28.74 -12.51 -9.73
CA LEU A 269 -28.42 -13.50 -8.69
C LEU A 269 -28.13 -14.90 -9.25
N GLY A 270 -28.35 -15.13 -10.55
CA GLY A 270 -28.03 -16.38 -11.24
C GLY A 270 -29.09 -17.46 -11.07
N GLY A 271 -30.37 -17.08 -11.02
CA GLY A 271 -31.48 -18.02 -11.16
C GLY A 271 -31.55 -18.67 -12.53
N LYS A 272 -32.45 -19.65 -12.69
CA LYS A 272 -32.58 -20.49 -13.90
C LYS A 272 -32.90 -19.68 -15.17
N HIS A 273 -33.51 -18.51 -15.01
CA HIS A 273 -33.91 -17.60 -16.10
C HIS A 273 -33.02 -16.36 -16.23
N ASP A 274 -32.05 -16.22 -15.34
CA ASP A 274 -31.23 -15.04 -15.19
C ASP A 274 -29.94 -15.27 -15.95
N GLY A 275 -29.73 -14.53 -17.05
CA GLY A 275 -28.70 -14.75 -18.07
C GLY A 275 -27.36 -15.19 -17.49
N GLY A 276 -27.17 -16.52 -17.36
CA GLY A 276 -26.22 -17.10 -16.43
C GLY A 276 -24.76 -16.79 -16.75
N LEU A 277 -23.83 -17.56 -16.16
CA LEU A 277 -22.38 -17.46 -16.40
C LEU A 277 -21.93 -17.65 -17.86
N GLN A 278 -22.86 -17.79 -18.81
CA GLN A 278 -22.62 -18.00 -20.23
C GLN A 278 -22.20 -16.72 -20.96
N LEU A 279 -22.58 -15.53 -20.48
CA LEU A 279 -22.19 -14.28 -21.10
C LEU A 279 -20.69 -14.00 -20.91
N PRO A 280 -19.94 -13.63 -21.97
CA PRO A 280 -18.51 -13.32 -21.86
C PRO A 280 -18.19 -12.23 -20.82
N SER A 281 -19.07 -11.22 -20.69
CA SER A 281 -18.98 -10.14 -19.70
C SER A 281 -18.97 -10.67 -18.26
N GLN A 282 -19.61 -11.80 -17.99
CA GLN A 282 -19.64 -12.44 -16.67
C GLN A 282 -18.57 -13.53 -16.52
N LEU A 283 -18.35 -14.33 -17.57
CA LEU A 283 -17.42 -15.45 -17.53
C LEU A 283 -15.96 -14.98 -17.38
N LEU A 284 -15.58 -13.89 -18.06
CA LEU A 284 -14.21 -13.38 -18.02
C LEU A 284 -13.81 -12.90 -16.62
N PRO A 285 -14.56 -12.01 -15.94
CA PRO A 285 -14.23 -11.62 -14.57
C PRO A 285 -14.24 -12.81 -13.60
N PHE A 286 -15.21 -13.71 -13.74
CA PHE A 286 -15.31 -14.91 -12.91
C PHE A 286 -14.05 -15.78 -13.03
N THR A 287 -13.65 -16.12 -14.26
CA THR A 287 -12.48 -16.97 -14.52
C THR A 287 -11.20 -16.28 -14.06
N VAL A 288 -11.00 -15.00 -14.37
CA VAL A 288 -9.81 -14.25 -13.91
C VAL A 288 -9.72 -14.24 -12.38
N GLY A 289 -10.82 -13.93 -11.70
CA GLY A 289 -10.88 -13.93 -10.24
C GLY A 289 -10.62 -15.31 -9.63
N LEU A 290 -11.29 -16.34 -10.16
CA LEU A 290 -11.17 -17.72 -9.69
C LEU A 290 -9.76 -18.28 -9.89
N PHE A 291 -9.18 -18.15 -11.09
CA PHE A 291 -7.83 -18.66 -11.36
C PHE A 291 -6.76 -17.90 -10.58
N SER A 292 -6.93 -16.59 -10.39
CA SER A 292 -6.05 -15.79 -9.52
C SER A 292 -6.11 -16.30 -8.06
N PHE A 293 -7.31 -16.57 -7.55
CA PHE A 293 -7.50 -17.16 -6.23
C PHE A 293 -6.89 -18.56 -6.11
N LEU A 294 -7.17 -19.46 -7.06
CA LEU A 294 -6.63 -20.83 -7.08
C LEU A 294 -5.10 -20.84 -7.17
N ARG A 295 -4.51 -19.92 -7.94
CA ARG A 295 -3.05 -19.74 -8.02
C ARG A 295 -2.46 -19.42 -6.64
N ILE A 296 -3.07 -18.49 -5.90
CA ILE A 296 -2.61 -18.10 -4.56
C ILE A 296 -2.74 -19.28 -3.58
N ILE A 297 -3.84 -20.02 -3.63
CA ILE A 297 -4.01 -21.24 -2.81
C ILE A 297 -2.96 -22.29 -3.18
N TYR A 298 -2.70 -22.52 -4.47
CA TYR A 298 -1.69 -23.46 -4.92
C TYR A 298 -0.29 -23.12 -4.39
N PHE A 299 0.16 -21.87 -4.52
CA PHE A 299 1.47 -21.46 -4.00
C PHE A 299 1.53 -21.52 -2.48
N LEU A 300 0.44 -21.18 -1.78
CA LEU A 300 0.35 -21.31 -0.32
C LEU A 300 0.49 -22.77 0.13
N LEU A 301 -0.16 -23.71 -0.56
CA LEU A 301 -0.04 -25.14 -0.28
C LEU A 301 1.36 -25.65 -0.64
N LYS A 302 1.93 -25.21 -1.77
CA LYS A 302 3.29 -25.56 -2.20
C LYS A 302 4.34 -25.13 -1.18
N GLU A 303 4.25 -23.91 -0.64
CA GLU A 303 5.18 -23.42 0.40
C GLU A 303 5.07 -24.26 1.68
N LYS A 304 3.84 -24.62 2.10
CA LYS A 304 3.61 -25.43 3.31
C LYS A 304 4.03 -26.89 3.16
N PHE A 305 3.77 -27.52 2.02
CA PHE A 305 4.08 -28.94 1.79
C PHE A 305 5.52 -29.14 1.31
N GLY A 306 6.05 -28.27 0.45
CA GLY A 306 7.43 -28.35 -0.03
C GLY A 306 8.46 -28.14 1.08
N ALA A 307 8.15 -27.33 2.10
CA ALA A 307 8.98 -27.22 3.30
C ALA A 307 9.11 -28.54 4.08
N LYS A 308 8.15 -29.46 3.92
CA LYS A 308 8.13 -30.75 4.63
C LYS A 308 8.95 -31.82 3.89
N GLU A 309 8.95 -31.82 2.57
CA GLU A 309 9.75 -32.77 1.76
C GLU A 309 11.24 -32.43 1.78
N ASN A 310 11.59 -31.15 1.86
CA ASN A 310 12.98 -30.71 2.03
C ASN A 310 13.47 -30.82 3.49
N GLY A 311 12.78 -31.59 4.34
CA GLY A 311 13.25 -32.00 5.67
C GLY A 311 14.52 -32.87 5.65
N VAL A 312 15.20 -33.01 4.51
CA VAL A 312 16.53 -33.59 4.39
C VAL A 312 17.54 -32.55 4.85
N THR A 313 17.91 -32.68 6.13
CA THR A 313 19.02 -31.99 6.79
C THR A 313 18.92 -30.47 6.71
N SER A 314 18.24 -29.88 7.71
CA SER A 314 18.88 -28.76 8.39
C SER A 314 20.35 -29.14 8.51
N THR A 315 21.24 -28.43 7.80
CA THR A 315 22.67 -28.50 8.02
C THR A 315 22.85 -28.62 9.52
N PRO A 316 23.47 -29.71 10.03
CA PRO A 316 23.73 -29.80 11.46
C PRO A 316 24.34 -28.46 11.80
N LYS A 317 23.72 -27.72 12.73
CA LYS A 317 24.35 -26.53 13.30
C LYS A 317 25.72 -27.04 13.68
N LEU A 318 26.75 -26.67 12.90
CA LEU A 318 28.12 -26.94 13.26
C LEU A 318 28.18 -26.48 14.71
N PRO A 319 28.55 -27.36 15.66
CA PRO A 319 28.69 -26.95 17.05
C PRO A 319 29.49 -25.67 16.97
N ALA A 320 28.92 -24.57 17.47
CA ALA A 320 29.56 -23.27 17.43
C ALA A 320 30.95 -23.52 17.99
N GLN A 321 31.95 -23.53 17.11
CA GLN A 321 33.31 -23.77 17.51
C GLN A 321 33.61 -22.50 18.28
N GLU A 322 33.51 -22.62 19.60
CA GLU A 322 33.87 -21.63 20.58
C GLU A 322 35.35 -21.40 20.36
N ILE A 323 35.66 -20.46 19.46
CA ILE A 323 37.00 -19.92 19.34
C ILE A 323 37.19 -19.16 20.65
N GLU A 324 37.72 -19.85 21.65
CA GLU A 324 38.25 -19.28 22.87
C GLU A 324 39.34 -18.29 22.48
N HIS A 325 38.97 -17.04 22.27
CA HIS A 325 39.90 -15.95 22.41
C HIS A 325 40.04 -15.67 23.91
N PRO A 326 41.24 -15.80 24.51
CA PRO A 326 41.46 -15.40 25.88
C PRO A 326 41.32 -13.87 25.95
N VAL A 327 40.16 -13.41 26.41
CA VAL A 327 39.91 -12.01 26.75
C VAL A 327 39.89 -11.92 28.26
N ASP A 328 40.93 -11.32 28.80
CA ASP A 328 41.05 -11.00 30.22
C ASP A 328 39.90 -10.13 30.70
N ALA A 329 39.35 -10.54 31.85
CA ALA A 329 38.68 -9.76 32.88
C ALA A 329 37.50 -8.83 32.49
N ALA A 330 36.30 -9.38 32.78
CA ALA A 330 35.23 -8.73 33.54
C ALA A 330 34.57 -7.46 32.94
N VAL A 331 33.63 -7.68 32.03
CA VAL A 331 32.38 -6.90 32.00
C VAL A 331 31.21 -7.87 31.96
N VAL A 332 30.51 -8.02 33.09
CA VAL A 332 29.22 -8.72 33.17
C VAL A 332 28.21 -7.87 32.41
N VAL A 333 28.12 -8.09 31.10
CA VAL A 333 27.01 -7.60 30.28
C VAL A 333 25.84 -8.53 30.55
N LYS A 334 24.84 -8.01 31.26
CA LYS A 334 23.52 -8.64 31.39
C LYS A 334 23.06 -9.10 30.01
N LYS A 335 22.55 -10.33 29.97
CA LYS A 335 21.89 -10.94 28.81
C LYS A 335 20.62 -10.16 28.49
N ASP A 336 20.78 -9.01 27.84
CA ASP A 336 19.68 -8.28 27.23
C ASP A 336 19.23 -9.04 25.98
N ASP A 337 17.91 -9.08 25.77
CA ASP A 337 17.19 -9.70 24.67
C ASP A 337 17.50 -9.06 23.29
N ASN A 338 18.77 -8.97 22.93
CA ASN A 338 19.27 -8.48 21.65
C ASN A 338 19.22 -9.59 20.60
N TRP A 339 18.02 -10.00 20.21
CA TRP A 339 17.77 -10.83 19.03
C TRP A 339 17.86 -10.05 17.71
N TYR A 340 18.59 -8.93 17.67
CA TYR A 340 18.56 -7.95 16.58
C TYR A 340 19.44 -8.28 15.35
N GLN A 341 20.07 -9.45 15.25
CA GLN A 341 20.99 -9.76 14.14
C GLN A 341 20.59 -10.91 13.20
N ALA A 342 19.46 -11.59 13.40
CA ALA A 342 19.20 -12.85 12.68
C ALA A 342 18.05 -12.81 11.65
N ALA A 343 17.90 -11.73 10.88
CA ALA A 343 17.03 -11.72 9.70
C ALA A 343 17.80 -11.18 8.49
N GLY A 344 18.48 -12.08 7.78
CA GLY A 344 19.21 -11.79 6.55
C GLY A 344 20.70 -11.53 6.74
N ALA A 345 21.42 -12.48 7.37
CA ALA A 345 22.81 -12.67 7.01
C ALA A 345 22.81 -13.37 5.64
N GLU A 346 22.96 -12.62 4.56
CA GLU A 346 23.45 -13.22 3.31
C GLU A 346 24.81 -13.83 3.64
N GLU A 347 24.91 -15.16 3.60
CA GLU A 347 26.19 -15.87 3.61
C GLU A 347 27.01 -15.37 2.40
N GLY A 348 27.90 -14.41 2.63
CA GLY A 348 28.81 -13.88 1.63
C GLY A 348 28.92 -12.36 1.56
N ALA A 349 28.03 -11.60 2.20
CA ALA A 349 28.21 -10.15 2.31
C ALA A 349 29.29 -9.84 3.35
N VAL A 350 30.45 -9.35 2.91
CA VAL A 350 31.51 -8.84 3.78
C VAL A 350 30.88 -7.93 4.84
N PRO A 351 31.09 -8.19 6.15
CA PRO A 351 30.52 -7.36 7.20
C PRO A 351 31.02 -5.93 7.00
N GLU A 352 30.10 -5.05 6.57
CA GLU A 352 30.30 -3.61 6.51
C GLU A 352 30.72 -3.17 7.93
N GLN A 353 32.02 -2.96 8.16
CA GLN A 353 32.59 -2.70 9.49
C GLN A 353 31.92 -1.49 10.14
N GLY A 354 31.05 -1.77 11.13
CA GLY A 354 31.28 -1.30 12.49
C GLY A 354 30.96 0.14 12.87
N PHE A 355 30.39 0.99 12.01
CA PHE A 355 29.89 2.28 12.49
C PHE A 355 28.45 2.16 13.01
N PRO A 356 28.17 2.38 14.32
CA PRO A 356 26.81 2.54 14.79
C PRO A 356 26.19 3.72 14.06
N ARG A 357 25.32 3.44 13.08
CA ARG A 357 24.65 4.49 12.29
C ARG A 357 23.91 5.42 13.25
N ALA A 358 24.44 6.64 13.40
CA ALA A 358 23.89 7.71 14.23
C ALA A 358 22.40 7.98 13.95
N ASP A 359 21.95 7.66 12.74
CA ASP A 359 20.55 7.75 12.32
C ASP A 359 19.58 6.95 13.19
N SER A 360 20.03 5.84 13.79
CA SER A 360 19.14 4.94 14.55
C SER A 360 18.61 5.54 15.86
N TYR A 361 19.39 6.40 16.53
CA TYR A 361 19.01 7.02 17.80
C TYR A 361 18.04 8.21 17.64
N GLN A 362 18.18 9.00 16.57
CA GLN A 362 17.29 10.16 16.35
C GLN A 362 15.85 9.77 15.99
N ILE A 363 15.64 8.55 15.48
CA ILE A 363 14.31 8.06 15.08
C ILE A 363 13.43 7.76 16.31
N VAL A 364 14.03 7.42 17.46
CA VAL A 364 13.30 7.02 18.68
C VAL A 364 12.63 8.21 19.38
N ALA A 365 13.09 9.44 19.13
CA ALA A 365 12.58 10.65 19.81
C ALA A 365 11.26 11.22 19.23
N ARG A 366 10.70 10.63 18.15
CA ARG A 366 9.48 11.17 17.52
C ARG A 366 8.23 10.87 18.35
N SER A 367 7.37 11.87 18.51
CA SER A 367 6.06 11.69 19.16
C SER A 367 5.26 10.59 18.46
N LEU A 368 4.46 9.86 19.24
CA LEU A 368 3.62 8.77 18.72
C LEU A 368 2.74 9.23 17.55
N PHE A 369 2.15 10.43 17.65
CA PHE A 369 1.37 11.04 16.58
C PHE A 369 2.16 11.21 15.27
N VAL A 370 3.39 11.73 15.32
CA VAL A 370 4.23 11.89 14.12
C VAL A 370 4.62 10.53 13.54
N ARG A 371 4.92 9.53 14.38
CA ARG A 371 5.21 8.16 13.91
C ARG A 371 4.02 7.55 13.18
N TYR A 372 2.82 7.73 13.71
CA TYR A 372 1.59 7.37 13.00
C TYR A 372 1.45 8.17 11.71
N MET A 373 1.46 9.49 11.72
CA MET A 373 1.35 10.31 10.51
C MET A 373 2.34 9.91 9.42
N VAL A 374 3.61 9.66 9.77
CA VAL A 374 4.63 9.19 8.81
C VAL A 374 4.37 7.76 8.33
N GLY A 375 3.87 6.87 9.19
CA GLY A 375 3.44 5.53 8.78
C GLY A 375 2.23 5.53 7.82
N TRP A 376 1.26 6.40 8.10
CA TRP A 376 0.04 6.60 7.34
C TRP A 376 0.31 7.35 6.01
N LEU A 377 1.29 8.26 6.01
CA LEU A 377 1.70 9.08 4.87
C LEU A 377 3.24 8.99 4.66
N PRO A 378 3.79 7.86 4.19
CA PRO A 378 5.24 7.70 4.04
C PRO A 378 5.86 8.72 3.08
N TRP A 379 5.04 9.26 2.17
CA TRP A 379 5.44 10.29 1.21
C TRP A 379 5.73 11.64 1.88
N LEU A 380 5.21 11.92 3.09
CA LEU A 380 5.63 13.11 3.85
C LEU A 380 7.13 13.07 4.13
N GLY A 381 7.71 11.88 4.27
CA GLY A 381 9.16 11.73 4.39
C GLY A 381 9.92 12.17 3.14
N LEU A 382 9.33 12.11 1.94
CA LEU A 382 9.97 12.61 0.70
C LEU A 382 10.07 14.12 0.69
N VAL A 383 9.06 14.81 1.20
CA VAL A 383 9.02 16.26 1.28
C VAL A 383 10.06 16.82 2.26
N VAL A 384 10.38 16.06 3.32
CA VAL A 384 11.30 16.48 4.39
C VAL A 384 12.78 16.28 4.03
N HIS A 385 13.11 15.66 2.88
CA HIS A 385 14.50 15.34 2.55
C HIS A 385 15.35 16.59 2.24
N PRO A 386 16.52 16.80 2.89
CA PRO A 386 17.34 18.01 2.79
C PRO A 386 17.78 18.39 1.36
N GLY A 387 17.97 17.41 0.48
CA GLY A 387 18.34 17.67 -0.92
C GLY A 387 17.27 18.43 -1.73
N ILE A 388 15.99 18.33 -1.37
CA ILE A 388 14.90 19.13 -1.98
C ILE A 388 14.78 20.51 -1.27
N ARG A 389 15.14 20.53 0.03
CA ARG A 389 15.18 21.71 0.90
C ARG A 389 16.07 22.84 0.36
N ALA A 390 17.15 22.49 -0.36
CA ALA A 390 18.07 23.47 -0.94
C ALA A 390 17.51 24.29 -2.12
N ARG A 391 16.37 23.88 -2.72
CA ARG A 391 15.81 24.59 -3.90
C ARG A 391 14.35 25.04 -3.79
N SER A 392 13.57 24.59 -2.80
CA SER A 392 12.13 24.87 -2.75
C SER A 392 11.71 25.72 -1.53
N ARG A 393 11.08 26.88 -1.79
CA ARG A 393 10.43 27.74 -0.78
C ARG A 393 9.31 27.02 -0.01
N LEU A 394 8.73 25.97 -0.59
CA LEU A 394 7.68 25.13 0.03
C LEU A 394 8.18 24.36 1.26
N SER A 395 9.48 24.05 1.34
CA SER A 395 10.05 23.30 2.47
C SER A 395 9.90 24.03 3.81
N GLY A 396 10.02 25.36 3.83
CA GLY A 396 9.88 26.16 5.05
C GLY A 396 8.45 26.22 5.61
N ILE A 397 7.43 26.04 4.76
CA ILE A 397 6.02 26.02 5.19
C ILE A 397 5.72 24.68 5.88
N VAL A 398 6.18 23.57 5.30
CA VAL A 398 6.01 22.22 5.85
C VAL A 398 6.73 22.07 7.19
N GLU A 399 7.92 22.67 7.31
CA GLU A 399 8.72 22.62 8.54
C GLU A 399 8.02 23.32 9.73
N ARG A 400 7.41 24.49 9.48
CA ARG A 400 6.63 25.22 10.50
C ARG A 400 5.32 24.53 10.86
N SER A 401 4.68 23.85 9.91
CA SER A 401 3.37 23.22 10.12
C SER A 401 3.45 21.80 10.68
N ALA A 402 4.54 21.07 10.43
CA ALA A 402 4.72 19.71 10.94
C ALA A 402 5.46 19.62 12.29
N GLY A 403 5.96 20.74 12.83
CA GLY A 403 6.74 20.74 14.08
C GLY A 403 8.05 19.93 13.98
N LEU A 404 8.55 19.71 12.76
CA LEU A 404 9.75 18.93 12.50
C LEU A 404 10.97 19.85 12.60
N THR A 405 11.44 20.14 13.81
CA THR A 405 12.74 20.78 14.01
C THR A 405 13.85 19.81 13.60
N VAL A 406 14.51 20.09 12.48
CA VAL A 406 15.78 19.43 12.18
C VAL A 406 16.87 20.15 12.96
N VAL A 407 17.42 19.46 13.95
CA VAL A 407 18.69 19.84 14.58
C VAL A 407 19.74 19.80 13.47
N SER A 408 20.23 20.97 13.08
CA SER A 408 21.31 21.07 12.09
C SER A 408 22.53 20.31 12.62
N PRO A 409 23.16 19.42 11.84
CA PRO A 409 24.39 18.75 12.26
C PRO A 409 25.58 19.71 12.39
N ALA A 410 25.38 21.02 12.20
CA ALA A 410 26.40 22.06 12.29
C ALA A 410 26.90 22.37 13.73
N LEU A 411 26.39 21.70 14.76
CA LEU A 411 26.89 21.83 16.13
C LEU A 411 27.38 20.48 16.64
N GLY A 412 28.63 20.13 16.31
CA GLY A 412 29.36 19.05 17.00
C GLY A 412 30.04 17.98 16.14
N VAL A 413 30.29 18.19 14.84
CA VAL A 413 31.23 17.32 14.12
C VAL A 413 32.65 17.77 14.46
N ASP A 414 33.34 16.97 15.26
CA ASP A 414 34.73 17.17 15.66
C ASP A 414 35.62 17.32 14.41
N PRO A 415 36.39 18.41 14.25
CA PRO A 415 37.30 18.60 13.12
C PRO A 415 38.30 17.45 12.93
N ALA A 416 38.58 16.66 13.97
CA ALA A 416 39.39 15.44 13.86
C ALA A 416 38.81 14.40 12.89
N TYR A 417 37.48 14.35 12.75
CA TYR A 417 36.78 13.38 11.89
C TYR A 417 37.03 13.62 10.40
N HIS A 418 37.12 14.89 9.98
CA HIS A 418 37.42 15.24 8.60
C HIS A 418 38.88 14.96 8.22
N GLY A 419 39.81 15.10 9.17
CA GLY A 419 41.23 14.76 8.97
C GLY A 419 41.43 13.27 8.71
N ALA A 420 40.86 12.42 9.56
CA ALA A 420 40.99 10.96 9.43
C ALA A 420 40.35 10.42 8.14
N GLN A 421 39.24 11.01 7.68
CA GLN A 421 38.58 10.57 6.44
C GLN A 421 39.37 10.98 5.19
N GLN A 422 40.00 12.16 5.18
CA GLN A 422 40.88 12.58 4.08
C GLN A 422 42.17 11.75 4.05
N GLU A 423 42.73 11.40 5.21
CA GLU A 423 43.94 10.59 5.30
C GLU A 423 43.67 9.16 4.82
N TRP A 424 42.56 8.55 5.23
CA TRP A 424 42.15 7.23 4.76
C TRP A 424 41.92 7.19 3.24
N GLN A 425 41.23 8.20 2.67
CA GLN A 425 41.06 8.31 1.22
C GLN A 425 42.40 8.47 0.50
N ARG A 426 43.35 9.19 1.09
CA ARG A 426 44.70 9.35 0.51
C ARG A 426 45.42 8.01 0.49
N THR A 427 45.44 7.27 1.61
CA THR A 427 46.13 5.97 1.70
C THR A 427 45.55 4.92 0.74
N VAL A 428 44.23 4.87 0.60
CA VAL A 428 43.55 3.85 -0.23
C VAL A 428 43.72 4.13 -1.73
N TYR A 429 43.67 5.39 -2.17
CA TYR A 429 43.70 5.73 -3.59
C TYR A 429 45.10 6.00 -4.14
N THR A 430 46.05 6.46 -3.33
CA THR A 430 47.41 6.73 -3.83
C THR A 430 48.39 5.59 -3.59
N GLY A 431 48.01 4.57 -2.81
CA GLY A 431 48.88 3.43 -2.50
C GLY A 431 50.18 3.81 -1.77
N GLN A 432 50.31 5.06 -1.31
CA GLN A 432 51.48 5.50 -0.55
C GLN A 432 51.30 5.14 0.93
N PRO A 433 52.19 4.31 1.51
CA PRO A 433 52.21 4.11 2.95
C PRO A 433 52.56 5.43 3.64
N SER A 434 51.87 5.71 4.75
CA SER A 434 52.15 6.88 5.60
C SER A 434 53.60 6.84 6.07
N VAL A 435 54.43 7.76 5.57
CA VAL A 435 55.81 7.94 6.05
C VAL A 435 55.74 8.53 7.45
N GLN A 436 55.90 7.70 8.48
CA GLN A 436 56.17 8.17 9.83
C GLN A 436 57.59 8.75 9.85
N SER A 437 57.70 10.08 10.02
CA SER A 437 58.99 10.72 10.29
C SER A 437 59.50 10.30 11.68
N PRO A 438 60.73 9.78 11.80
CA PRO A 438 61.33 9.50 13.10
C PRO A 438 61.80 10.82 13.73
N THR A 439 61.19 11.20 14.85
CA THR A 439 61.70 12.25 15.74
C THR A 439 62.96 11.73 16.44
N GLY A 440 64.11 12.25 16.01
CA GLY A 440 65.41 11.99 16.62
C GLY A 440 65.54 12.60 18.01
N SER A 441 65.83 11.73 18.99
CA SER A 441 66.33 12.08 20.31
C SER A 441 67.82 12.44 20.24
N GLN A 442 68.17 13.69 20.54
CA GLN A 442 69.56 14.11 20.77
C GLN A 442 69.94 13.82 22.23
N HIS A 443 70.82 12.84 22.42
CA HIS A 443 71.56 12.66 23.67
C HIS A 443 72.78 13.61 23.68
N LYS A 444 72.82 14.51 24.68
CA LYS A 444 74.03 15.20 25.12
C LYS A 444 74.90 14.23 25.92
N THR A 445 76.19 14.15 25.61
CA THR A 445 77.23 13.60 26.47
C THR A 445 78.19 14.72 26.85
N GLU A 446 78.30 15.00 28.14
CA GLU A 446 79.44 15.67 28.77
C GLU A 446 80.45 14.61 29.21
N GLY A 447 81.74 14.91 29.03
CA GLY A 447 82.89 14.08 29.40
C GLY A 447 84.16 14.68 28.85
#